data_AF-V8CJK8-F1
#
_entry.id   AF-V8CJK8-F1
#
_cell.length_a   1.000
_cell.length_b   1.000
_cell.length_c   1.000
_cell.angle_alpha   90.00
_cell.angle_beta   90.00
_cell.angle_gamma   90.00
#
_symmetry.space_group_name_H-M   'P 1'
#
loop_
_entity.id
_entity.type
_entity.pdbx_description
1 polymer ?
#
loop_
_entity_poly.entity_id
_entity_poly.type
_entity_poly.pdbx_seq_one_letter_code
_entity_poly.pdbx_strand_id
1 'polypeptide(L)'
;MFIPEWDDQYSVHNGHIDKQHQQLFKLAKQAAILIHKQVDSNEIKAILMELFDYMKFHFRDEEAYMEKIGYPNLPAHREIHKDMIERVTDLIQNIKYDFKQKLAIITRDWLVEHIMKEDMKIERWYEEYKNAQSLEGGADADAIAQAKMEIGHFYKCDCRESFRVLETIHQKILSGQAYHCKKCNAKISFVQDMQL
;
A
#
# COMPACT_ATOMS: atom_id res chain seq x y z
N MET A 1 10.04 -19.16 19.80
CA MET A 1 9.82 -18.69 18.42
C MET A 1 10.17 -17.22 18.38
N PHE A 2 11.03 -16.81 17.45
CA PHE A 2 11.51 -15.44 17.36
C PHE A 2 10.80 -14.72 16.21
N ILE A 3 10.27 -13.53 16.48
CA ILE A 3 9.79 -12.57 15.49
C ILE A 3 10.82 -11.44 15.50
N PRO A 4 11.48 -11.12 14.38
CA PRO A 4 12.41 -10.00 14.32
C PRO A 4 11.69 -8.69 14.65
N GLU A 5 12.43 -7.72 15.16
CA GLU A 5 11.91 -6.35 15.22
C GLU A 5 11.82 -5.76 13.81
N TRP A 6 10.97 -4.76 13.63
CA TRP A 6 11.01 -3.94 12.43
C TRP A 6 12.40 -3.32 12.28
N ASP A 7 12.91 -3.33 11.05
CA ASP A 7 14.18 -2.74 10.66
C ASP A 7 13.96 -2.04 9.32
N ASP A 8 14.59 -0.88 9.13
CA ASP A 8 14.40 -0.07 7.91
C ASP A 8 14.87 -0.78 6.64
N GLN A 9 15.63 -1.88 6.74
CA GLN A 9 15.93 -2.75 5.61
C GLN A 9 14.70 -3.44 5.00
N TYR A 10 13.57 -3.47 5.72
CA TYR A 10 12.27 -4.00 5.25
C TYR A 10 11.34 -2.91 4.74
N SER A 11 11.83 -1.66 4.66
CA SER A 11 11.08 -0.51 4.16
C SER A 11 10.77 -0.67 2.68
N VAL A 12 9.51 -0.38 2.31
CA VAL A 12 9.11 -0.21 0.91
C VAL A 12 9.14 1.26 0.48
N HIS A 13 9.79 2.11 1.28
CA HIS A 13 9.91 3.56 1.11
C HIS A 13 8.55 4.26 0.88
N ASN A 14 7.50 3.68 1.45
CA ASN A 14 6.18 4.24 1.50
C ASN A 14 5.78 4.34 2.97
N GLY A 15 5.93 5.54 3.55
CA GLY A 15 5.74 5.75 4.98
C GLY A 15 4.33 5.44 5.51
N HIS A 16 3.31 5.28 4.65
CA HIS A 16 2.00 4.76 5.07
C HIS A 16 2.04 3.23 5.22
N ILE A 17 2.59 2.53 4.22
CA ILE A 17 2.74 1.07 4.23
C ILE A 17 3.74 0.62 5.31
N ASP A 18 4.87 1.31 5.47
CA ASP A 18 5.87 0.96 6.49
C ASP A 18 5.30 1.05 7.91
N LYS A 19 4.43 2.03 8.18
CA LYS A 19 3.71 2.12 9.46
C LYS A 19 2.77 0.93 9.67
N GLN A 20 2.14 0.44 8.60
CA GLN A 20 1.32 -0.76 8.67
C GLN A 20 2.18 -2.00 8.92
N HIS A 21 3.32 -2.14 8.26
CA HIS A 21 4.27 -3.22 8.53
C HIS A 21 4.74 -3.23 9.99
N GLN A 22 5.12 -2.07 10.53
CA GLN A 22 5.52 -1.96 11.94
C GLN A 22 4.42 -2.47 12.90
N GLN A 23 3.16 -2.11 12.62
CA GLN A 23 2.03 -2.58 13.41
C GLN A 23 1.78 -4.09 13.21
N LEU A 24 1.94 -4.62 12.00
CA LEU A 24 1.86 -6.06 11.71
C LEU A 24 2.94 -6.86 12.44
N PHE A 25 4.19 -6.37 12.47
CA PHE A 25 5.28 -6.97 13.24
C PHE A 25 4.95 -7.00 14.74
N LYS A 26 4.39 -5.91 15.27
CA LYS A 26 3.94 -5.84 16.66
C LYS A 26 2.83 -6.85 16.97
N LEU A 27 1.81 -6.94 16.11
CA LEU A 27 0.71 -7.91 16.25
C LEU A 27 1.23 -9.36 16.14
N ALA A 28 2.12 -9.64 15.20
CA ALA A 28 2.76 -10.93 15.03
C ALA A 28 3.55 -11.34 16.29
N LYS A 29 4.29 -10.39 16.88
CA LYS A 29 5.01 -10.62 18.15
C LYS A 29 4.06 -10.88 19.31
N GLN A 30 2.97 -10.13 19.43
CA GLN A 30 1.95 -10.35 20.46
C GLN A 30 1.32 -11.74 20.33
N ALA A 31 0.96 -12.14 19.11
CA ALA A 31 0.47 -13.48 18.81
C ALA A 31 1.51 -14.58 19.14
N ALA A 32 2.77 -14.38 18.77
CA ALA A 32 3.85 -15.33 19.03
C ALA A 32 4.12 -15.54 20.53
N ILE A 33 3.88 -14.53 21.38
CA ILE A 33 3.99 -14.67 22.84
C ILE A 33 2.94 -15.67 23.38
N LEU A 34 1.74 -15.70 22.81
CA LEU A 34 0.67 -16.59 23.28
C LEU A 34 1.01 -18.08 23.08
N ILE A 35 1.88 -18.40 22.12
CA ILE A 35 2.36 -19.76 21.87
C ILE A 35 3.00 -20.38 23.13
N HIS A 36 3.72 -19.57 23.91
CA HIS A 36 4.45 -20.02 25.11
C HIS A 36 3.64 -19.92 26.40
N LYS A 37 2.39 -19.44 26.32
CA LYS A 37 1.49 -19.29 27.46
C LYS A 37 0.44 -20.40 27.50
N GLN A 38 -0.09 -20.61 28.70
CA GLN A 38 -1.38 -21.27 28.90
C GLN A 38 -2.45 -20.20 28.63
N VAL A 39 -3.14 -20.32 27.52
CA VAL A 39 -4.16 -19.36 27.06
C VAL A 39 -5.40 -20.15 26.65
N ASP A 40 -6.58 -19.57 26.87
CA ASP A 40 -7.81 -20.17 26.37
C ASP A 40 -8.06 -19.84 24.89
N SER A 41 -9.04 -20.52 24.29
CA SER A 41 -9.40 -20.33 22.89
C SER A 41 -9.89 -18.92 22.55
N ASN A 42 -10.48 -18.20 23.52
CA ASN A 42 -11.01 -16.86 23.31
C ASN A 42 -9.88 -15.83 23.21
N GLU A 43 -8.85 -15.95 24.04
CA GLU A 43 -7.66 -15.09 23.97
C GLU A 43 -6.95 -15.23 22.61
N ILE A 44 -6.80 -16.47 22.12
CA ILE A 44 -6.21 -16.74 20.80
C ILE A 44 -7.10 -16.18 19.69
N LYS A 45 -8.41 -16.39 19.79
CA LYS A 45 -9.35 -15.88 18.80
C LYS A 45 -9.33 -14.36 18.72
N ALA A 46 -9.23 -13.67 19.85
CA ALA A 46 -9.17 -12.22 19.90
C ALA A 46 -7.95 -11.68 19.14
N ILE A 47 -6.74 -12.21 19.40
CA ILE A 47 -5.54 -11.75 18.68
C ILE A 47 -5.57 -12.12 17.20
N LEU A 48 -6.16 -13.27 16.84
CA LEU A 48 -6.28 -13.67 15.45
C LEU A 48 -7.27 -12.79 14.68
N MET A 49 -8.36 -12.37 15.31
CA MET A 49 -9.30 -11.43 14.72
C MET A 49 -8.66 -10.05 14.52
N GLU A 50 -7.91 -9.56 15.51
CA GLU A 50 -7.16 -8.30 15.38
C GLU A 50 -6.13 -8.37 14.24
N LEU A 51 -5.38 -9.47 14.17
CA LEU A 51 -4.41 -9.72 13.10
C LEU A 51 -5.10 -9.78 11.73
N PHE A 52 -6.20 -10.53 11.63
CA PHE A 52 -6.99 -10.68 10.41
C PHE A 52 -7.50 -9.34 9.87
N ASP A 53 -8.12 -8.53 10.74
CA ASP A 53 -8.68 -7.25 10.34
C ASP A 53 -7.57 -6.29 9.89
N TYR A 54 -6.43 -6.30 10.58
CA TYR A 54 -5.30 -5.44 10.23
C TYR A 54 -4.61 -5.89 8.93
N MET A 55 -4.46 -7.21 8.70
CA MET A 55 -3.97 -7.75 7.44
C MET A 55 -4.85 -7.32 6.26
N LYS A 56 -6.18 -7.45 6.38
CA LYS A 56 -7.09 -7.02 5.31
C LYS A 56 -6.99 -5.52 5.01
N PHE A 57 -6.85 -4.71 6.06
CA PHE A 57 -6.66 -3.26 5.91
C PHE A 57 -5.35 -2.95 5.18
N HIS A 58 -4.26 -3.58 5.59
CA HIS A 58 -2.95 -3.41 4.98
C HIS A 58 -2.92 -3.88 3.52
N PHE A 59 -3.36 -5.10 3.23
CA PHE A 59 -3.38 -5.66 1.87
C PHE A 59 -4.17 -4.79 0.88
N ARG A 60 -5.31 -4.24 1.32
CA ARG A 60 -6.07 -3.29 0.49
C ARG A 60 -5.24 -2.06 0.12
N ASP A 61 -4.57 -1.45 1.10
CA ASP A 61 -3.81 -0.22 0.91
C ASP A 61 -2.54 -0.47 0.08
N GLU A 62 -1.89 -1.61 0.29
CA GLU A 62 -0.73 -2.03 -0.48
C GLU A 62 -1.09 -2.36 -1.93
N GLU A 63 -2.18 -3.08 -2.18
CA GLU A 63 -2.66 -3.33 -3.53
C GLU A 63 -3.03 -2.05 -4.26
N ALA A 64 -3.63 -1.08 -3.56
CA ALA A 64 -3.91 0.24 -4.13
C ALA A 64 -2.62 1.00 -4.46
N TYR A 65 -1.58 0.86 -3.64
CA TYR A 65 -0.26 1.40 -3.91
C TYR A 65 0.40 0.73 -5.13
N MET A 66 0.41 -0.60 -5.19
CA MET A 66 0.89 -1.38 -6.33
C MET A 66 0.17 -0.98 -7.64
N GLU A 67 -1.15 -0.80 -7.60
CA GLU A 67 -1.94 -0.33 -8.74
C GLU A 67 -1.55 1.10 -9.15
N LYS A 68 -1.39 2.01 -8.18
CA LYS A 68 -0.98 3.41 -8.42
C LYS A 68 0.39 3.49 -9.11
N ILE A 69 1.34 2.64 -8.74
CA ILE A 69 2.68 2.63 -9.33
C ILE A 69 2.78 1.75 -10.58
N GLY A 70 1.73 1.01 -10.94
CA GLY A 70 1.72 0.13 -12.11
C GLY A 70 2.54 -1.14 -11.94
N TYR A 71 2.65 -1.67 -10.71
CA TYR A 71 3.43 -2.87 -10.42
C TYR A 71 2.92 -4.09 -11.21
N PRO A 72 3.75 -4.72 -12.06
CA PRO A 72 3.29 -5.73 -13.02
C PRO A 72 2.86 -7.04 -12.38
N ASN A 73 3.38 -7.37 -11.20
CA ASN A 73 3.07 -8.64 -10.52
C ASN A 73 1.91 -8.52 -9.51
N LEU A 74 1.16 -7.41 -9.53
CA LEU A 74 -0.02 -7.23 -8.67
C LEU A 74 -1.01 -8.41 -8.71
N PRO A 75 -1.35 -9.02 -9.87
CA PRO A 75 -2.26 -10.17 -9.89
C PRO A 75 -1.75 -11.37 -9.08
N ALA A 76 -0.46 -11.68 -9.16
CA ALA A 76 0.13 -12.77 -8.38
C ALA A 76 0.21 -12.42 -6.90
N HIS A 77 0.50 -11.16 -6.57
CA HIS A 77 0.56 -10.69 -5.19
C HIS A 77 -0.82 -10.77 -4.50
N ARG A 78 -1.91 -10.42 -5.21
CA ARG A 78 -3.29 -10.58 -4.74
C ARG A 78 -3.66 -12.01 -4.37
N GLU A 79 -3.20 -13.00 -5.14
CA GLU A 79 -3.45 -14.41 -4.81
C GLU A 79 -2.72 -14.85 -3.54
N ILE A 80 -1.52 -14.32 -3.28
CA ILE A 80 -0.80 -14.54 -2.02
C ILE A 80 -1.61 -13.98 -0.85
N HIS A 81 -2.05 -12.71 -0.93
CA HIS A 81 -2.91 -12.09 0.09
C HIS A 81 -4.15 -12.91 0.37
N LYS A 82 -4.83 -13.38 -0.67
CA LYS A 82 -6.04 -14.18 -0.55
C LYS A 82 -5.79 -15.49 0.21
N ASP A 83 -4.73 -16.24 -0.13
CA ASP A 83 -4.38 -17.50 0.57
C ASP A 83 -4.04 -17.22 2.05
N MET A 84 -3.33 -16.13 2.35
CA MET A 84 -3.03 -15.73 3.72
C MET A 84 -4.32 -15.46 4.53
N ILE A 85 -5.27 -14.72 3.97
CA ILE A 85 -6.58 -14.43 4.59
C ILE A 85 -7.40 -15.70 4.81
N GLU A 86 -7.42 -16.61 3.83
CA GLU A 86 -8.14 -17.89 3.94
C GLU A 86 -7.60 -18.75 5.10
N ARG A 87 -6.29 -18.78 5.32
CA ARG A 87 -5.68 -19.56 6.40
C ARG A 87 -5.88 -18.98 7.78
N VAL A 88 -5.80 -17.66 7.90
CA VAL A 88 -6.15 -16.99 9.16
C VAL A 88 -7.63 -17.27 9.49
N THR A 89 -8.50 -17.23 8.47
CA THR A 89 -9.92 -17.58 8.63
C THR A 89 -10.11 -19.02 9.09
N ASP A 90 -9.44 -20.00 8.47
CA ASP A 90 -9.49 -21.41 8.91
C ASP A 90 -9.07 -21.55 10.37
N LEU A 91 -7.96 -20.90 10.76
CA LEU A 91 -7.48 -20.98 12.13
C LEU A 91 -8.47 -20.37 13.13
N ILE A 92 -9.11 -19.24 12.79
CA ILE A 92 -10.14 -18.60 13.63
C ILE A 92 -11.36 -19.52 13.81
N GLN A 93 -11.78 -20.19 12.74
CA GLN A 93 -12.96 -21.05 12.73
C GLN A 93 -12.70 -22.41 13.41
N ASN A 94 -11.48 -22.93 13.28
CA ASN A 94 -11.10 -24.28 13.67
C ASN A 94 -9.95 -24.30 14.69
N ILE A 95 -10.08 -23.54 15.79
CA ILE A 95 -9.10 -23.57 16.90
C ILE A 95 -9.13 -24.96 17.55
N LYS A 96 -8.05 -25.72 17.33
CA LYS A 96 -7.82 -27.07 17.86
C LYS A 96 -6.52 -27.11 18.64
N TYR A 97 -6.14 -28.28 19.19
CA TYR A 97 -4.92 -28.47 19.98
C TYR A 97 -3.61 -28.07 19.24
N ASP A 98 -3.62 -28.07 17.91
CA ASP A 98 -2.49 -27.68 17.05
C ASP A 98 -2.41 -26.17 16.75
N PHE A 99 -3.28 -25.34 17.36
CA PHE A 99 -3.35 -23.90 17.07
C PHE A 99 -1.99 -23.20 17.23
N LYS A 100 -1.16 -23.64 18.19
CA LYS A 100 0.16 -23.05 18.46
C LYS A 100 1.09 -23.18 17.26
N GLN A 101 1.06 -24.33 16.59
CA GLN A 101 1.85 -24.57 15.39
C GLN A 101 1.32 -23.75 14.21
N LYS A 102 0.00 -23.73 14.01
CA LYS A 102 -0.62 -22.92 12.96
C LYS A 102 -0.37 -21.41 13.16
N LEU A 103 -0.47 -20.93 14.39
CA LEU A 103 -0.18 -19.54 14.75
C LEU A 103 1.27 -19.17 14.48
N ALA A 104 2.21 -20.08 14.76
CA ALA A 104 3.62 -19.89 14.42
C ALA A 104 3.83 -19.73 12.91
N ILE A 105 3.24 -20.63 12.12
CA ILE A 105 3.36 -20.61 10.66
C ILE A 105 2.78 -19.30 10.11
N ILE A 106 1.59 -18.89 10.54
CA ILE A 106 0.94 -17.66 10.08
C ILE A 106 1.76 -16.41 10.43
N THR A 107 2.25 -16.31 11.67
CA THR A 107 2.89 -15.06 12.12
C THR A 107 4.30 -14.89 11.57
N ARG A 108 5.11 -15.94 11.49
CA ARG A 108 6.48 -15.84 10.97
C ARG A 108 6.58 -16.20 9.51
N ASP A 109 6.26 -17.44 9.18
CA ASP A 109 6.58 -18.02 7.87
C ASP A 109 5.72 -17.39 6.77
N TRP A 110 4.60 -16.80 7.14
CA TRP A 110 3.65 -16.20 6.23
C TRP A 110 3.72 -14.69 6.32
N LEU A 111 3.33 -14.08 7.44
CA LEU A 111 3.24 -12.62 7.51
C LEU A 111 4.61 -11.93 7.46
N VAL A 112 5.53 -12.28 8.35
CA VAL A 112 6.84 -11.61 8.41
C VAL A 112 7.70 -11.95 7.19
N GLU A 113 7.72 -13.22 6.76
CA GLU A 113 8.46 -13.58 5.55
C GLU A 113 7.87 -12.96 4.28
N HIS A 114 6.55 -12.80 4.19
CA HIS A 114 5.92 -12.07 3.08
C HIS A 114 6.42 -10.62 3.03
N ILE A 115 6.37 -9.89 4.14
CA ILE A 115 6.89 -8.51 4.19
C ILE A 115 8.37 -8.45 3.79
N MET A 116 9.18 -9.37 4.32
CA MET A 116 10.62 -9.37 4.06
C MET A 116 11.00 -9.81 2.63
N LYS A 117 10.12 -10.51 1.91
CA LYS A 117 10.47 -11.16 0.62
C LYS A 117 9.60 -10.73 -0.55
N GLU A 118 8.29 -10.65 -0.37
CA GLU A 118 7.33 -10.31 -1.42
C GLU A 118 7.13 -8.80 -1.53
N ASP A 119 6.91 -8.11 -0.42
CA ASP A 119 6.60 -6.67 -0.40
C ASP A 119 7.84 -5.87 -0.81
N MET A 120 9.03 -6.32 -0.38
CA MET A 120 10.32 -5.78 -0.83
C MET A 120 10.55 -5.83 -2.35
N LYS A 121 9.85 -6.72 -3.08
CA LYS A 121 9.92 -6.74 -4.55
C LYS A 121 9.24 -5.53 -5.18
N ILE A 122 8.23 -4.95 -4.50
CA ILE A 122 7.52 -3.76 -4.94
C ILE A 122 8.51 -2.60 -5.03
N GLU A 123 9.27 -2.38 -3.96
CA GLU A 123 10.26 -1.31 -3.90
C GLU A 123 11.43 -1.53 -4.86
N ARG A 124 11.96 -2.77 -4.93
CA ARG A 124 13.02 -3.09 -5.91
C ARG A 124 12.58 -2.76 -7.33
N TRP A 125 11.36 -3.16 -7.70
CA TRP A 125 10.81 -2.87 -9.01
C TRP A 125 10.61 -1.37 -9.21
N TYR A 126 10.13 -0.65 -8.20
CA TYR A 126 9.90 0.79 -8.29
C TYR A 126 11.20 1.58 -8.49
N GLU A 127 12.28 1.21 -7.81
CA GLU A 127 13.61 1.79 -8.02
C GLU A 127 14.14 1.51 -9.43
N GLU A 128 14.05 0.26 -9.90
CA GLU A 128 14.45 -0.10 -11.26
C GLU A 128 13.65 0.67 -12.33
N TYR A 129 12.33 0.83 -12.12
CA TYR A 129 11.45 1.60 -13.00
C TYR A 129 11.81 3.09 -13.04
N LYS A 130 12.11 3.71 -11.89
CA LYS A 130 12.58 5.10 -11.82
C LYS A 130 13.92 5.28 -12.54
N ASN A 131 14.86 4.37 -12.29
CA ASN A 131 16.18 4.42 -12.90
C ASN A 131 16.11 4.26 -14.42
N ALA A 132 15.30 3.33 -14.93
CA ALA A 132 15.08 3.15 -16.36
C ALA A 132 14.49 4.40 -17.02
N GLN A 133 13.51 5.06 -16.39
CA GLN A 133 12.95 6.32 -16.91
C GLN A 133 13.96 7.48 -16.89
N SER A 134 14.87 7.52 -15.92
CA SER A 134 15.91 8.55 -15.86
C SER A 134 16.96 8.42 -16.98
N LEU A 135 17.10 7.22 -17.57
CA LEU A 135 18.07 6.92 -18.63
C LEU A 135 17.49 7.14 -20.05
N GLU A 136 16.17 7.16 -20.20
CA GLU A 136 15.49 7.34 -21.49
C GLU A 136 15.11 8.80 -21.83
N GLY A 137 15.44 9.78 -20.97
CA GLY A 137 15.16 11.20 -21.18
C GLY A 137 16.27 12.14 -20.71
N GLY A 138 16.97 12.76 -21.66
CA GLY A 138 17.96 13.80 -21.40
C GLY A 138 17.34 15.08 -20.78
N ALA A 139 18.15 15.73 -19.94
CA ALA A 139 18.01 17.10 -19.42
C ALA A 139 16.75 17.42 -18.58
N ASP A 140 16.63 16.87 -17.35
CA ASP A 140 16.05 17.63 -16.22
C ASP A 140 16.28 17.01 -14.82
N ALA A 141 17.41 16.33 -14.59
CA ALA A 141 17.64 15.60 -13.34
C ALA A 141 17.77 16.49 -12.09
N ASP A 142 18.02 17.80 -12.26
CA ASP A 142 18.19 18.73 -11.15
C ASP A 142 16.86 19.32 -10.61
N ALA A 143 15.74 19.16 -11.33
CA ALA A 143 14.45 19.71 -10.91
C ALA A 143 13.67 18.82 -9.89
N ILE A 144 14.05 17.54 -9.75
CA ILE A 144 13.26 16.57 -8.96
C ILE A 144 13.67 16.53 -7.47
N ALA A 145 14.81 17.15 -7.12
CA ALA A 145 15.31 17.15 -5.74
C ALA A 145 14.61 18.15 -4.80
N GLN A 146 13.69 19.00 -5.28
CA GLN A 146 13.01 20.00 -4.46
C GLN A 146 11.48 19.85 -4.47
N ALA A 147 10.99 19.28 -3.37
CA ALA A 147 9.60 19.32 -2.88
C ALA A 147 8.53 18.56 -3.68
N LYS A 148 8.29 17.29 -3.34
CA LYS A 148 6.99 16.66 -3.65
C LYS A 148 5.92 17.11 -2.65
N MET A 149 5.53 18.37 -2.77
CA MET A 149 4.21 18.85 -2.39
C MET A 149 3.31 18.54 -3.58
N GLU A 150 2.39 17.59 -3.48
CA GLU A 150 1.47 17.30 -4.59
C GLU A 150 0.54 18.53 -4.75
N ILE A 151 0.67 19.27 -5.84
CA ILE A 151 -0.24 20.37 -6.16
C ILE A 151 -1.47 19.79 -6.89
N GLY A 152 -2.66 20.17 -6.42
CA GLY A 152 -3.93 19.92 -7.10
C GLY A 152 -4.37 21.15 -7.90
N HIS A 153 -4.55 20.97 -9.21
CA HIS A 153 -4.99 22.04 -10.12
C HIS A 153 -6.52 22.03 -10.26
N PHE A 154 -7.19 23.10 -9.82
CA PHE A 154 -8.64 23.19 -9.83
C PHE A 154 -9.14 24.09 -10.95
N TYR A 155 -10.13 23.58 -11.68
CA TYR A 155 -10.81 24.28 -12.76
C TYR A 155 -12.32 24.30 -12.51
N LYS A 156 -12.99 25.32 -13.04
CA LYS A 156 -14.45 25.45 -12.99
C LYS A 156 -15.05 25.45 -14.38
N CYS A 157 -16.32 25.06 -14.42
CA CYS A 157 -17.20 25.18 -15.56
C CYS A 157 -18.58 25.53 -15.05
N ASP A 158 -19.29 26.46 -15.68
CA ASP A 158 -20.57 26.98 -15.16
C ASP A 158 -21.66 25.90 -14.95
N CYS A 159 -21.49 24.71 -15.53
CA CYS A 159 -22.42 23.59 -15.37
C CYS A 159 -22.17 22.71 -14.12
N ARG A 160 -21.09 22.95 -13.35
CA ARG A 160 -20.73 22.19 -12.15
C ARG A 160 -19.76 22.94 -11.22
N GLU A 161 -19.66 22.46 -9.99
CA GLU A 161 -18.66 22.94 -9.04
C GLU A 161 -17.23 22.71 -9.52
N SER A 162 -16.29 23.44 -8.93
CA SER A 162 -14.86 23.32 -9.18
C SER A 162 -14.38 21.88 -9.03
N PHE A 163 -13.51 21.43 -9.92
CA PHE A 163 -13.00 20.07 -9.94
C PHE A 163 -11.51 20.06 -10.22
N ARG A 164 -10.83 19.03 -9.70
CA ARG A 164 -9.43 18.80 -9.96
C ARG A 164 -9.23 18.27 -11.39
N VAL A 165 -8.23 18.79 -12.09
CA VAL A 165 -7.71 18.21 -13.34
C VAL A 165 -6.37 17.52 -13.07
N LEU A 166 -6.05 16.53 -13.90
CA LEU A 166 -4.75 15.89 -13.87
C LEU A 166 -3.66 16.86 -14.34
N GLU A 167 -2.45 16.69 -13.85
CA GLU A 167 -1.31 17.55 -14.22
C GLU A 167 -1.06 17.56 -15.74
N THR A 168 -1.20 16.41 -16.40
CA THR A 168 -1.08 16.29 -17.86
C THR A 168 -2.14 17.09 -18.63
N ILE A 169 -3.30 17.34 -18.03
CA ILE A 169 -4.36 18.18 -18.62
C ILE A 169 -4.08 19.65 -18.32
N HIS A 170 -3.63 19.97 -17.11
CA HIS A 170 -3.23 21.32 -16.72
C HIS A 170 -2.14 21.87 -17.65
N GLN A 171 -1.07 21.12 -17.88
CA GLN A 171 0.03 21.51 -18.77
C GLN A 171 -0.43 21.76 -20.22
N LYS A 172 -1.36 20.93 -20.73
CA LYS A 172 -1.95 21.15 -22.06
C LYS A 172 -2.74 22.46 -22.14
N ILE A 173 -3.48 22.80 -21.09
CA ILE A 173 -4.23 24.07 -21.04
C ILE A 173 -3.27 25.25 -21.00
N LEU A 174 -2.19 25.17 -20.22
CA LEU A 174 -1.14 26.19 -20.17
C LEU A 174 -0.41 26.34 -21.51
N SER A 175 -0.20 25.25 -22.25
CA SER A 175 0.35 25.27 -23.60
C SER A 175 -0.62 25.79 -24.67
N GLY A 176 -1.76 26.38 -24.27
CA GLY A 176 -2.75 26.99 -25.16
C GLY A 176 -3.77 26.00 -25.75
N GLN A 177 -3.76 24.73 -25.34
CA GLN A 177 -4.73 23.76 -25.82
C GLN A 177 -6.08 23.96 -25.10
N ALA A 178 -7.15 24.18 -25.87
CA ALA A 178 -8.48 24.30 -25.30
C ALA A 178 -8.95 22.94 -24.73
N TYR A 179 -9.27 22.91 -23.45
CA TYR A 179 -9.90 21.77 -22.80
C TYR A 179 -11.37 22.07 -22.48
N HIS A 180 -12.24 21.10 -22.73
CA HIS A 180 -13.68 21.26 -22.64
C HIS A 180 -14.25 20.38 -21.53
N CYS A 181 -15.26 20.90 -20.84
CA CYS A 181 -15.95 20.21 -19.78
C CYS A 181 -16.64 18.96 -20.34
N LYS A 182 -16.37 17.80 -19.75
CA LYS A 182 -16.98 16.53 -20.18
C LYS A 182 -18.50 16.47 -20.06
N LYS A 183 -19.12 17.41 -19.33
CA LYS A 183 -20.58 17.45 -19.09
C LYS A 183 -21.34 18.34 -20.07
N CYS A 184 -20.87 19.57 -20.33
CA CYS A 184 -21.57 20.54 -21.18
C CYS A 184 -20.76 20.97 -22.42
N ASN A 185 -19.54 20.44 -22.58
CA ASN A 185 -18.60 20.78 -23.65
C ASN A 185 -18.16 22.26 -23.69
N ALA A 186 -18.50 23.07 -22.70
CA ALA A 186 -17.97 24.44 -22.57
C ALA A 186 -16.49 24.43 -22.16
N LYS A 187 -15.76 25.49 -22.52
CA LYS A 187 -14.38 25.66 -22.05
C LYS A 187 -14.34 25.77 -20.53
N ILE A 188 -13.31 25.15 -19.93
CA ILE A 188 -13.09 25.21 -18.49
C ILE A 188 -12.13 26.36 -18.16
N SER A 189 -12.31 26.97 -17.00
CA SER A 189 -11.49 28.10 -16.56
C SER A 189 -10.72 27.73 -15.31
N PHE A 190 -9.46 28.14 -15.24
CA PHE A 190 -8.63 27.93 -14.06
C PHE A 190 -9.22 28.64 -12.84
N VAL A 191 -9.11 28.00 -11.68
CA VAL A 191 -9.55 28.58 -10.39
C VAL A 191 -8.34 28.84 -9.52
N GLN A 192 -7.65 27.79 -9.11
CA GLN A 192 -6.51 27.86 -8.20
C GLN A 192 -5.74 26.56 -8.19
N ASP A 193 -4.50 26.66 -7.73
CA ASP A 193 -3.69 25.54 -7.30
C ASP A 193 -3.78 25.41 -5.79
N MET A 194 -3.89 24.19 -5.29
CA MET A 194 -3.95 23.91 -3.86
C MET A 194 -2.98 22.79 -3.52
N GLN A 195 -2.16 23.00 -2.50
CA GLN A 195 -1.28 21.99 -1.96
C GLN A 195 -2.10 20.88 -1.30
N LEU A 196 -1.75 19.62 -1.58
CA LEU A 196 -2.37 18.42 -1.03
C LEU A 196 -1.51 17.80 0.07
#